data_AF-A0A7K8XRW9-F1
#
_entry.id   AF-A0A7K8XRW9-F1
#
_cell.length_a   1.000
_cell.length_b   1.000
_cell.length_c   1.000
_cell.angle_alpha   90.00
_cell.angle_beta   90.00
_cell.angle_gamma   90.00
#
_symmetry.space_group_name_H-M   'P 1'
#
loop_
_entity.id
_entity.type
_entity.pdbx_description
1 polymer ?
#
loop_
_entity_poly.entity_id
_entity_poly.type
_entity_poly.pdbx_seq_one_letter_code
_entity_poly.pdbx_strand_id
1 'polypeptide(L)'
;AEDALLRLLSITHHSLPDSIQRLRCRRCAVVGNGHRLRNSSMGDTIDSYDVVIRLNNAPVQGYEQDVGTRTTLRLFYPESAHFNPRAENNPDTLLVLVPFKPMDFLWMEAILNDKKRVRKGFWKQPPLIWDANPEQVRILNPYYMEVTAAKLLNLPMKQPRKVRQKPTTGLLAITLALHFCDLVHIAGFGYPDSANKKQTIHYYEQITLKSMAASEHNVSHEAVAIKKMLELGLVKNLTYF
;
A
#
# COMPACT_ATOMS: atom_id res chain seq x y z
N ALA A 1 15.72 14.76 -10.75
CA ALA A 1 14.80 13.67 -10.35
C ALA A 1 15.41 12.33 -10.70
N GLU A 2 15.84 12.16 -11.94
CA GLU A 2 16.63 11.01 -12.41
C GLU A 2 17.87 10.74 -11.54
N ASP A 3 18.69 11.76 -11.25
CA ASP A 3 19.88 11.55 -10.40
C ASP A 3 19.54 11.05 -9.00
N ALA A 4 18.40 11.47 -8.44
CA ALA A 4 17.96 11.02 -7.11
C ALA A 4 17.51 9.56 -7.17
N LEU A 5 16.81 9.16 -8.24
CA LEU A 5 16.45 7.77 -8.48
C LEU A 5 17.70 6.90 -8.65
N LEU A 6 18.68 7.32 -9.45
CA LEU A 6 19.92 6.57 -9.66
C LEU A 6 20.70 6.38 -8.35
N ARG A 7 20.83 7.44 -7.52
CA ARG A 7 21.46 7.34 -6.20
C ARG A 7 20.68 6.47 -5.22
N LEU A 8 19.36 6.43 -5.32
CA LEU A 8 18.55 5.54 -4.50
C LEU A 8 18.69 4.08 -4.94
N LEU A 9 18.76 3.83 -6.25
CA LEU A 9 18.97 2.50 -6.81
C LEU A 9 20.37 1.95 -6.50
N SER A 10 21.38 2.80 -6.29
CA SER A 10 22.73 2.35 -5.92
C SER A 10 22.86 1.87 -4.48
N ILE A 11 21.87 2.14 -3.62
CA ILE A 11 21.90 1.76 -2.19
C ILE A 11 20.74 0.84 -1.79
N THR A 12 19.80 0.59 -2.69
CA THR A 12 18.67 -0.32 -2.45
C THR A 12 18.80 -1.55 -3.34
N HIS A 13 18.09 -2.62 -2.97
CA HIS A 13 18.03 -3.84 -3.77
C HIS A 13 16.76 -3.87 -4.61
N HIS A 14 16.76 -4.64 -5.69
CA HIS A 14 15.59 -4.83 -6.55
C HIS A 14 15.01 -6.26 -6.46
N SER A 15 15.85 -7.26 -6.14
CA SER A 15 15.45 -8.66 -6.05
C SER A 15 14.61 -8.93 -4.80
N LEU A 16 13.71 -9.92 -4.88
CA LEU A 16 13.02 -10.42 -3.69
C LEU A 16 13.94 -11.37 -2.90
N PRO A 17 13.71 -11.58 -1.60
CA PRO A 17 14.39 -12.62 -0.85
C PRO A 17 14.19 -14.02 -1.46
N ASP A 18 15.21 -14.86 -1.37
CA ASP A 18 15.17 -16.26 -1.85
C ASP A 18 14.03 -17.07 -1.24
N SER A 19 13.67 -16.79 0.01
CA SER A 19 12.55 -17.43 0.70
C SER A 19 11.23 -17.23 -0.03
N ILE A 20 11.07 -16.11 -0.73
CA ILE A 20 9.89 -15.79 -1.54
C ILE A 20 10.06 -16.32 -2.97
N GLN A 21 11.24 -16.17 -3.56
CA GLN A 21 11.50 -16.60 -4.95
C GLN A 21 11.36 -18.11 -5.14
N ARG A 22 11.70 -18.91 -4.12
CA ARG A 22 11.66 -20.38 -4.16
C ARG A 22 10.28 -20.98 -3.88
N LEU A 23 9.28 -20.16 -3.56
CA LEU A 23 7.91 -20.64 -3.35
C LEU A 23 7.35 -21.18 -4.67
N ARG A 24 6.91 -22.45 -4.65
CA ARG A 24 6.27 -23.09 -5.82
C ARG A 24 4.90 -22.51 -6.14
N CYS A 25 4.18 -22.06 -5.11
CA CYS A 25 2.90 -21.38 -5.22
C CYS A 25 2.89 -20.26 -4.18
N ARG A 26 2.79 -19.02 -4.66
CA ARG A 26 2.75 -17.80 -3.85
C ARG A 26 1.31 -17.45 -3.56
N ARG A 27 0.81 -17.81 -2.38
CA ARG A 27 -0.50 -17.36 -1.90
C ARG A 27 -0.33 -16.04 -1.19
N CYS A 28 -0.99 -15.01 -1.69
CA CYS A 28 -0.87 -13.65 -1.20
C CYS A 28 -2.17 -13.17 -0.56
N ALA A 29 -2.04 -12.53 0.59
CA ALA A 29 -3.09 -11.72 1.19
C ALA A 29 -2.71 -10.24 1.08
N VAL A 30 -3.53 -9.45 0.38
CA VAL A 30 -3.42 -7.99 0.37
C VAL A 30 -4.36 -7.44 1.45
N VAL A 31 -3.79 -6.79 2.46
CA VAL A 31 -4.53 -6.26 3.61
C VAL A 31 -4.68 -4.75 3.43
N GLY A 32 -5.90 -4.34 3.09
CA GLY A 32 -6.34 -2.95 3.06
C GLY A 32 -6.47 -2.36 4.45
N ASN A 33 -6.77 -1.07 4.52
CA ASN A 33 -6.89 -0.36 5.80
C ASN A 33 -8.33 -0.28 6.31
N GLY A 34 -9.28 -0.87 5.57
CA GLY A 34 -10.72 -0.67 5.76
C GLY A 34 -11.22 -1.09 7.13
N HIS A 35 -12.23 -0.37 7.63
CA HIS A 35 -12.90 -0.67 8.90
C HIS A 35 -13.43 -2.10 9.01
N ARG A 36 -13.65 -2.80 7.90
CA ARG A 36 -14.13 -4.19 7.85
C ARG A 36 -13.21 -5.20 8.54
N LEU A 37 -11.96 -4.84 8.77
CA LEU A 37 -11.04 -5.63 9.58
C LEU A 37 -11.34 -5.55 11.08
N ARG A 38 -11.96 -4.46 11.54
CA ARG A 38 -12.22 -4.24 12.96
C ARG A 38 -13.17 -5.30 13.52
N ASN A 39 -12.75 -5.99 14.58
CA ASN A 39 -13.45 -7.10 15.22
C ASN A 39 -13.78 -8.26 14.26
N SER A 40 -12.96 -8.45 13.21
CA SER A 40 -13.16 -9.50 12.22
C SER A 40 -12.55 -10.83 12.64
N SER A 41 -11.62 -10.83 13.61
CA SER A 41 -10.84 -12.03 13.99
C SER A 41 -10.14 -12.72 12.80
N MET A 42 -9.78 -11.95 11.77
CA MET A 42 -9.14 -12.49 10.57
C MET A 42 -7.64 -12.72 10.72
N GLY A 43 -7.03 -12.39 11.87
CA GLY A 43 -5.58 -12.37 12.04
C GLY A 43 -4.90 -13.70 11.70
N ASP A 44 -5.37 -14.80 12.29
CA ASP A 44 -4.83 -16.14 12.02
C ASP A 44 -5.02 -16.56 10.56
N THR A 45 -6.14 -16.16 9.96
CA THR A 45 -6.42 -16.44 8.54
C THR A 45 -5.43 -15.69 7.64
N ILE A 46 -5.18 -14.41 7.92
CA ILE A 46 -4.21 -13.58 7.17
C ILE A 46 -2.79 -14.11 7.34
N ASP A 47 -2.40 -14.50 8.56
CA ASP A 47 -1.05 -14.99 8.85
C ASP A 47 -0.76 -16.36 8.22
N SER A 48 -1.80 -17.09 7.78
CA SER A 48 -1.64 -18.35 7.04
C SER A 48 -1.08 -18.19 5.61
N TYR A 49 -1.01 -16.97 5.06
CA TYR A 49 -0.53 -16.72 3.70
C TYR A 49 1.00 -16.64 3.62
N ASP A 50 1.55 -17.09 2.49
CA ASP A 50 2.99 -17.08 2.26
C ASP A 50 3.52 -15.64 2.19
N VAL A 51 2.74 -14.76 1.55
CA VAL A 51 3.05 -13.33 1.44
C VAL A 51 1.88 -12.50 1.97
N VAL A 52 2.17 -11.63 2.92
CA VAL A 52 1.20 -10.64 3.42
C VAL A 52 1.65 -9.24 3.00
N ILE A 53 0.80 -8.56 2.23
CA ILE A 53 1.05 -7.22 1.68
C ILE A 53 0.19 -6.21 2.45
N ARG A 54 0.83 -5.31 3.20
CA ARG A 54 0.18 -4.25 3.98
C ARG A 54 0.42 -2.87 3.37
N LEU A 55 -0.37 -1.89 3.78
CA LEU A 55 -0.39 -0.56 3.16
C LEU A 55 -0.19 0.55 4.18
N ASN A 56 0.52 1.58 3.75
CA ASN A 56 0.60 2.87 4.42
C ASN A 56 1.05 2.74 5.89
N ASN A 57 0.49 3.57 6.76
CA ASN A 57 0.78 3.64 8.19
C ASN A 57 -0.18 2.78 9.03
N ALA A 58 -0.82 1.78 8.43
CA ALA A 58 -1.78 0.93 9.14
C ALA A 58 -1.07 0.16 10.26
N PRO A 59 -1.46 0.32 11.53
CA PRO A 59 -0.81 -0.36 12.64
C PRO A 59 -1.19 -1.83 12.66
N VAL A 60 -0.25 -2.66 13.04
CA VAL A 60 -0.46 -4.06 13.39
C VAL A 60 -0.57 -4.19 14.90
N GLN A 61 0.27 -3.46 15.65
CA GLN A 61 0.30 -3.54 17.10
C GLN A 61 -1.05 -3.11 17.71
N GLY A 62 -1.62 -3.97 18.56
CA GLY A 62 -2.93 -3.77 19.19
C GLY A 62 -4.13 -4.15 18.31
N TYR A 63 -3.90 -4.66 17.10
CA TYR A 63 -4.94 -5.12 16.16
C TYR A 63 -4.67 -6.54 15.65
N GLU A 64 -3.73 -7.27 16.24
CA GLU A 64 -3.21 -8.56 15.76
C GLU A 64 -4.31 -9.60 15.57
N GLN A 65 -5.30 -9.64 16.47
CA GLN A 65 -6.46 -10.53 16.35
C GLN A 65 -7.24 -10.31 15.04
N ASP A 66 -7.32 -9.06 14.59
CA ASP A 66 -8.09 -8.64 13.44
C ASP A 66 -7.27 -8.67 12.14
N VAL A 67 -6.00 -8.27 12.20
CA VAL A 67 -5.18 -8.03 11.01
C VAL A 67 -3.99 -8.96 10.88
N GLY A 68 -3.70 -9.78 11.88
CA GLY A 68 -2.55 -10.69 11.93
C GLY A 68 -1.27 -9.95 12.30
N THR A 69 -0.18 -10.69 12.43
CA THR A 69 1.15 -10.21 12.84
C THR A 69 2.16 -10.21 11.69
N ARG A 70 1.91 -11.00 10.64
CA ARG A 70 2.84 -11.20 9.53
C ARG A 70 2.76 -10.05 8.54
N THR A 71 3.91 -9.55 8.12
CA THR A 71 4.06 -8.57 7.05
C THR A 71 5.27 -8.97 6.22
N THR A 72 5.04 -9.22 4.94
CA THR A 72 6.12 -9.56 3.99
C THR A 72 6.52 -8.33 3.19
N LEU A 73 5.52 -7.61 2.68
CA LEU A 73 5.69 -6.35 1.95
C LEU A 73 4.84 -5.28 2.63
N ARG A 74 5.38 -4.07 2.79
CA ARG A 74 4.58 -2.89 3.13
C ARG A 74 4.75 -1.83 2.07
N LEU A 75 3.67 -1.50 1.37
CA LEU A 75 3.65 -0.45 0.35
C LEU A 75 3.31 0.90 1.00
N PHE A 76 4.09 1.93 0.72
CA PHE A 76 3.87 3.25 1.30
C PHE A 76 4.46 4.34 0.40
N TYR A 77 4.08 5.58 0.67
CA TYR A 77 4.74 6.79 0.17
C TYR A 77 5.04 7.70 1.38
N PRO A 78 5.88 8.74 1.25
CA PRO A 78 6.39 9.49 2.41
C PRO A 78 5.28 9.96 3.38
N GLU A 79 4.21 10.56 2.87
CA GLU A 79 3.11 11.09 3.70
C GLU A 79 2.26 10.00 4.38
N SER A 80 2.40 8.75 3.94
CA SER A 80 1.71 7.59 4.47
C SER A 80 2.64 6.62 5.21
N ALA A 81 3.91 6.97 5.44
CA ALA A 81 4.85 6.12 6.17
C ALA A 81 4.51 6.14 7.67
N HIS A 82 4.59 4.98 8.33
CA HIS A 82 4.50 4.93 9.79
C HIS A 82 5.76 5.55 10.41
N PHE A 83 5.61 6.31 11.50
CA PHE A 83 6.76 6.97 12.16
C PHE A 83 7.71 5.96 12.81
N ASN A 84 7.21 4.81 13.23
CA ASN A 84 8.01 3.71 13.78
C ASN A 84 7.81 2.45 12.92
N PRO A 85 8.57 2.27 11.82
CA PRO A 85 8.41 1.11 10.95
C PRO A 85 8.83 -0.19 11.65
N ARG A 86 9.80 -0.17 12.57
CA ARG A 86 10.27 -1.38 13.27
C ARG A 86 9.24 -1.96 14.25
N ALA A 87 8.39 -1.13 14.85
CA ALA A 87 7.33 -1.59 15.74
C ALA A 87 6.16 -2.26 14.97
N GLU A 88 5.90 -1.80 13.73
CA GLU A 88 4.72 -2.22 12.97
C GLU A 88 5.01 -3.28 11.89
N ASN A 89 6.23 -3.79 11.83
CA ASN A 89 6.68 -4.73 10.80
C ASN A 89 7.61 -5.80 11.38
N ASN A 90 7.61 -6.98 10.75
CA ASN A 90 8.58 -8.03 11.06
C ASN A 90 9.99 -7.60 10.63
N PRO A 91 11.05 -8.13 11.27
CA PRO A 91 12.44 -7.78 10.95
C PRO A 91 12.86 -8.04 9.50
N ASP A 92 12.15 -8.89 8.75
CA ASP A 92 12.41 -9.26 7.36
C ASP A 92 11.45 -8.57 6.35
N THR A 93 10.58 -7.67 6.82
CA THR A 93 9.61 -6.97 5.96
C THR A 93 10.31 -6.12 4.91
N LEU A 94 9.91 -6.25 3.64
CA LEU A 94 10.33 -5.32 2.60
C LEU A 94 9.48 -4.06 2.60
N LEU A 95 10.15 -2.91 2.64
CA LEU A 95 9.54 -1.59 2.60
C LEU A 95 9.50 -1.11 1.15
N VAL A 96 8.33 -1.17 0.52
CA VAL A 96 8.14 -0.86 -0.90
C VAL A 96 7.66 0.58 -1.08
N LEU A 97 8.55 1.46 -1.53
CA LEU A 97 8.23 2.84 -1.89
C LEU A 97 7.34 2.87 -3.14
N VAL A 98 6.21 3.54 -3.05
CA VAL A 98 5.30 3.84 -4.16
C VAL A 98 5.51 5.31 -4.59
N PRO A 99 6.28 5.57 -5.67
CA PRO A 99 6.62 6.94 -6.05
C PRO A 99 5.49 7.60 -6.85
N PHE A 100 4.78 8.53 -6.25
CA PHE A 100 3.74 9.35 -6.91
C PHE A 100 4.29 10.66 -7.49
N LYS A 101 5.42 11.14 -6.96
CA LYS A 101 6.06 12.40 -7.37
C LYS A 101 7.57 12.35 -7.18
N PRO A 102 8.37 13.15 -7.93
CA PRO A 102 9.82 13.17 -7.80
C PRO A 102 10.33 13.44 -6.37
N MET A 103 9.55 14.15 -5.56
CA MET A 103 9.89 14.45 -4.17
C MET A 103 9.96 13.18 -3.29
N ASP A 104 9.29 12.10 -3.69
CA ASP A 104 9.30 10.84 -2.94
C ASP A 104 10.69 10.18 -2.98
N PHE A 105 11.36 10.24 -4.14
CA PHE A 105 12.75 9.78 -4.27
C PHE A 105 13.71 10.63 -3.44
N LEU A 106 13.52 11.96 -3.43
CA LEU A 106 14.36 12.88 -2.64
C LEU A 106 14.22 12.65 -1.14
N TRP A 107 13.01 12.37 -0.66
CA TRP A 107 12.80 12.02 0.74
C TRP A 107 13.47 10.70 1.10
N MET A 108 13.28 9.66 0.30
CA MET A 108 13.90 8.35 0.57
C MET A 108 15.43 8.43 0.52
N GLU A 109 15.98 9.11 -0.48
CA GLU A 109 17.42 9.33 -0.59
C GLU A 109 17.98 10.06 0.64
N ALA A 110 17.25 11.06 1.14
CA ALA A 110 17.66 11.83 2.31
C ALA A 110 17.58 11.03 3.61
N ILE A 111 16.60 10.14 3.74
CA ILE A 111 16.47 9.25 4.90
C ILE A 111 17.62 8.23 4.92
N LEU A 112 17.83 7.49 3.82
CA LEU A 112 18.77 6.36 3.81
C LEU A 112 20.25 6.78 3.84
N ASN A 113 20.57 7.99 3.37
CA ASN A 113 21.95 8.52 3.39
C ASN A 113 22.19 9.57 4.49
N ASP A 114 21.25 9.69 5.44
CA ASP A 114 21.31 10.68 6.51
C ASP A 114 21.55 12.14 6.02
N LYS A 115 20.99 12.53 4.86
CA LYS A 115 21.14 13.89 4.31
C LYS A 115 20.14 14.87 4.93
N LYS A 116 20.29 16.15 4.60
CA LYS A 116 19.35 17.21 5.02
C LYS A 116 17.90 16.82 4.69
N ARG A 117 17.05 16.80 5.72
CA ARG A 117 15.67 16.32 5.62
C ARG A 117 14.81 17.23 4.74
N VAL A 118 14.03 16.60 3.86
CA VAL A 118 13.09 17.28 2.97
C VAL A 118 11.79 17.55 3.71
N ARG A 119 11.40 18.83 3.84
CA ARG A 119 10.20 19.26 4.58
C ARG A 119 9.10 19.86 3.71
N LYS A 120 9.39 20.19 2.46
CA LYS A 120 8.47 20.87 1.53
C LYS A 120 8.03 19.92 0.42
N GLY A 121 6.85 20.17 -0.15
CA GLY A 121 6.31 19.39 -1.27
C GLY A 121 5.49 18.17 -0.86
N PHE A 122 5.09 18.10 0.41
CA PHE A 122 4.23 17.06 0.97
C PHE A 122 2.97 17.68 1.56
N TRP A 123 1.81 17.05 1.36
CA TRP A 123 0.54 17.53 1.90
C TRP A 123 0.37 17.21 3.39
N LYS A 124 1.11 16.20 3.87
CA LYS A 124 1.29 15.85 5.28
C LYS A 124 2.77 15.63 5.53
N GLN A 125 3.28 16.07 6.69
CA GLN A 125 4.69 15.92 7.00
C GLN A 125 5.07 14.43 7.11
N PRO A 126 6.00 13.93 6.28
CA PRO A 126 6.50 12.57 6.40
C PRO A 126 7.46 12.47 7.60
N PRO A 127 7.80 11.25 8.07
CA PRO A 127 8.82 11.06 9.08
C PRO A 127 10.13 11.76 8.69
N LEU A 128 10.68 12.54 9.63
CA LEU A 128 11.99 13.18 9.44
C LEU A 128 13.13 12.24 9.83
N ILE A 129 12.86 11.24 10.66
CA ILE A 129 13.77 10.15 11.00
C ILE A 129 12.97 8.89 10.75
N TRP A 130 13.56 7.95 10.03
CA TRP A 130 12.87 6.73 9.63
C TRP A 130 13.87 5.59 9.61
N ASP A 131 13.71 4.69 10.57
CA ASP A 131 14.64 3.60 10.82
C ASP A 131 14.34 2.43 9.88
N ALA A 132 14.91 2.52 8.67
CA ALA A 132 14.75 1.54 7.61
C ALA A 132 16.13 1.07 7.14
N ASN A 133 16.32 -0.24 7.05
CA ASN A 133 17.51 -0.82 6.43
C ASN A 133 17.41 -0.65 4.89
N PRO A 134 18.38 -0.01 4.22
CA PRO A 134 18.40 0.13 2.76
C PRO A 134 18.25 -1.21 2.01
N GLU A 135 18.77 -2.31 2.56
CA GLU A 135 18.67 -3.65 1.96
C GLU A 135 17.22 -4.17 1.86
N GLN A 136 16.34 -3.66 2.71
CA GLN A 136 14.92 -4.02 2.77
C GLN A 136 14.03 -3.08 1.95
N VAL A 137 14.59 -1.98 1.44
CA VAL A 137 13.82 -1.02 0.65
C VAL A 137 13.71 -1.52 -0.80
N ARG A 138 12.50 -1.44 -1.36
CA ARG A 138 12.21 -1.65 -2.78
C ARG A 138 11.54 -0.41 -3.34
N ILE A 139 11.70 -0.16 -4.64
CA ILE A 139 10.97 0.90 -5.33
C ILE A 139 9.98 0.23 -6.28
N LEU A 140 8.69 0.55 -6.12
CA LEU A 140 7.67 0.06 -7.04
C LEU A 140 7.90 0.69 -8.42
N ASN A 141 7.99 -0.15 -9.45
CA ASN A 141 8.11 0.32 -10.82
C ASN A 141 6.84 1.12 -11.21
N PRO A 142 6.97 2.35 -11.73
CA PRO A 142 5.84 3.15 -12.21
C PRO A 142 4.94 2.46 -13.24
N TYR A 143 5.44 1.42 -13.92
CA TYR A 143 4.64 0.52 -14.76
C TYR A 143 3.35 0.03 -14.08
N TYR A 144 3.41 -0.35 -12.79
CA TYR A 144 2.22 -0.81 -12.07
C TYR A 144 1.17 0.30 -11.91
N MET A 145 1.61 1.55 -11.78
CA MET A 145 0.71 2.70 -11.74
C MET A 145 0.06 2.93 -13.09
N GLU A 146 0.83 2.84 -14.18
CA GLU A 146 0.33 2.98 -15.54
C GLU A 146 -0.70 1.89 -15.88
N VAL A 147 -0.37 0.62 -15.64
CA VAL A 147 -1.28 -0.51 -15.86
C VAL A 147 -2.56 -0.36 -15.05
N THR A 148 -2.44 -0.02 -13.76
CA THR A 148 -3.61 0.16 -12.91
C THR A 148 -4.50 1.30 -13.41
N ALA A 149 -3.91 2.46 -13.72
CA ALA A 149 -4.65 3.62 -14.21
C ALA A 149 -5.32 3.33 -15.56
N ALA A 150 -4.59 2.75 -16.52
CA ALA A 150 -5.07 2.56 -17.88
C ALA A 150 -6.00 1.34 -18.04
N LYS A 151 -5.67 0.21 -17.40
CA LYS A 151 -6.37 -1.08 -17.62
C LYS A 151 -7.47 -1.35 -16.61
N LEU A 152 -7.30 -0.93 -15.35
CA LEU A 152 -8.31 -1.17 -14.31
C LEU A 152 -9.26 0.03 -14.15
N LEU A 153 -8.74 1.25 -14.27
CA LEU A 153 -9.52 2.48 -14.05
C LEU A 153 -9.83 3.27 -15.32
N ASN A 154 -9.38 2.84 -16.51
CA ASN A 154 -9.58 3.54 -17.78
C ASN A 154 -9.29 5.06 -17.71
N LEU A 155 -8.30 5.46 -16.89
CA LEU A 155 -7.94 6.85 -16.73
C LEU A 155 -7.15 7.33 -17.95
N PRO A 156 -7.42 8.53 -18.47
CA PRO A 156 -6.64 9.07 -19.57
C PRO A 156 -5.20 9.34 -19.10
N MET A 157 -4.22 9.04 -19.95
CA MET A 157 -2.80 9.30 -19.65
C MET A 157 -2.50 10.80 -19.51
N LYS A 158 -3.19 11.63 -20.29
CA LYS A 158 -3.14 13.09 -20.16
C LYS A 158 -4.38 13.57 -19.44
N GLN A 159 -4.23 13.83 -18.14
CA GLN A 159 -5.26 14.46 -17.32
C GLN A 159 -4.99 15.96 -17.17
N PRO A 160 -6.03 16.81 -17.20
CA PRO A 160 -5.88 18.22 -16.89
C PRO A 160 -5.39 18.39 -15.45
N ARG A 161 -4.53 19.39 -15.20
CA ARG A 161 -3.91 19.62 -13.86
C ARG A 161 -4.94 19.72 -12.71
N LYS A 162 -6.17 20.16 -13.00
CA LYS A 162 -7.25 20.31 -12.02
C LYS A 162 -7.95 18.99 -11.65
N VAL A 163 -7.79 17.92 -12.44
CA VAL A 163 -8.48 16.63 -12.27
C VAL A 163 -7.45 15.51 -12.39
N ARG A 164 -6.43 15.52 -11.54
CA ARG A 164 -5.34 14.55 -11.58
C ARG A 164 -5.65 13.36 -10.68
N GLN A 165 -6.45 12.43 -11.19
CA GLN A 165 -6.77 11.17 -10.54
C GLN A 165 -5.62 10.18 -10.62
N LYS A 166 -5.40 9.45 -9.53
CA LYS A 166 -4.37 8.42 -9.39
C LYS A 166 -4.97 7.21 -8.67
N PRO A 167 -4.55 5.97 -8.99
CA PRO A 167 -4.94 4.81 -8.19
C PRO A 167 -4.47 4.92 -6.73
N THR A 168 -5.24 4.40 -5.78
CA THR A 168 -4.80 4.26 -4.39
C THR A 168 -3.66 3.26 -4.25
N THR A 169 -2.88 3.37 -3.17
CA THR A 169 -1.90 2.34 -2.79
C THR A 169 -2.51 0.95 -2.73
N GLY A 170 -3.78 0.82 -2.30
CA GLY A 170 -4.47 -0.46 -2.20
C GLY A 170 -4.73 -1.11 -3.55
N LEU A 171 -5.20 -0.33 -4.54
CA LEU A 171 -5.39 -0.88 -5.88
C LEU A 171 -4.05 -1.21 -6.55
N LEU A 172 -3.01 -0.39 -6.33
CA LEU A 172 -1.65 -0.70 -6.79
C LEU A 172 -1.11 -1.99 -6.17
N ALA A 173 -1.41 -2.25 -4.90
CA ALA A 173 -1.02 -3.48 -4.22
C ALA A 173 -1.73 -4.72 -4.77
N ILE A 174 -3.03 -4.60 -5.12
CA ILE A 174 -3.76 -5.67 -5.81
C ILE A 174 -3.13 -5.93 -7.18
N THR A 175 -2.87 -4.89 -7.98
CA THR A 175 -2.23 -5.05 -9.30
C THR A 175 -0.85 -5.69 -9.19
N LEU A 176 -0.03 -5.28 -8.21
CA LEU A 176 1.26 -5.90 -7.93
C LEU A 176 1.08 -7.39 -7.60
N ALA A 177 0.18 -7.71 -6.67
CA ALA A 177 -0.09 -9.09 -6.27
C ALA A 177 -0.54 -9.96 -7.45
N LEU A 178 -1.40 -9.45 -8.34
CA LEU A 178 -1.86 -10.18 -9.52
C LEU A 178 -0.75 -10.50 -10.54
N HIS A 179 0.34 -9.72 -10.58
CA HIS A 179 1.50 -10.01 -11.43
C HIS A 179 2.55 -10.88 -10.72
N PHE A 180 2.47 -10.97 -9.40
CA PHE A 180 3.54 -11.52 -8.56
C PHE A 180 3.14 -12.84 -7.88
N CYS A 181 1.86 -13.10 -7.69
CA CYS A 181 1.32 -14.22 -6.91
C CYS A 181 0.52 -15.18 -7.79
N ASP A 182 0.47 -16.44 -7.38
CA ASP A 182 -0.36 -17.46 -8.05
C ASP A 182 -1.81 -17.42 -7.56
N LEU A 183 -2.01 -16.96 -6.32
CA LEU A 183 -3.33 -16.78 -5.72
C LEU A 183 -3.36 -15.47 -4.92
N VAL A 184 -4.39 -14.65 -5.16
CA VAL A 184 -4.53 -13.34 -4.53
C VAL A 184 -5.85 -13.24 -3.80
N HIS A 185 -5.77 -13.12 -2.49
CA HIS A 185 -6.91 -12.78 -1.65
C HIS A 185 -6.74 -11.38 -1.06
N ILE A 186 -7.85 -10.71 -0.79
CA ILE A 186 -7.89 -9.36 -0.24
C ILE A 186 -8.66 -9.35 1.08
N ALA A 187 -8.28 -8.48 2.00
CA ALA A 187 -8.97 -8.27 3.28
C ALA A 187 -9.02 -6.77 3.60
N GLY A 188 -10.11 -6.29 4.21
CA GLY A 188 -10.22 -4.87 4.58
C GLY A 188 -10.32 -3.92 3.39
N PHE A 189 -10.86 -4.37 2.27
CA PHE A 189 -11.18 -3.53 1.12
C PHE A 189 -12.67 -3.17 1.11
N GLY A 190 -12.98 -2.04 0.50
CA GLY A 190 -14.32 -1.47 0.44
C GLY A 190 -14.47 -0.27 1.38
N TYR A 191 -15.51 0.52 1.12
CA TYR A 191 -15.81 1.73 1.86
C TYR A 191 -17.14 1.58 2.62
N PRO A 192 -17.34 2.35 3.70
CA PRO A 192 -18.64 2.46 4.35
C PRO A 192 -19.75 2.83 3.36
N ASP A 193 -20.97 2.39 3.63
CA ASP A 193 -22.13 2.90 2.90
C ASP A 193 -22.24 4.41 3.11
N SER A 194 -22.50 5.15 2.02
CA SER A 194 -22.85 6.56 2.01
C SER A 194 -23.93 6.97 3.03
N ALA A 195 -24.85 6.05 3.34
CA ALA A 195 -25.88 6.23 4.37
C ALA A 195 -25.29 6.24 5.79
N ASN A 196 -24.22 5.50 6.04
CA ASN A 196 -23.57 5.39 7.34
C ASN A 196 -22.42 6.39 7.52
N LYS A 197 -22.78 7.69 7.62
CA LYS A 197 -21.82 8.80 7.71
C LYS A 197 -20.94 8.80 8.97
N LYS A 198 -21.26 7.97 9.97
CA LYS A 198 -20.51 7.86 11.24
C LYS A 198 -19.50 6.72 11.25
N GLN A 199 -19.60 5.76 10.32
CA GLN A 199 -18.67 4.66 10.26
C GLN A 199 -17.28 5.15 9.88
N THR A 200 -16.26 4.62 10.56
CA THR A 200 -14.87 4.96 10.24
C THR A 200 -14.48 4.30 8.92
N ILE A 201 -13.57 4.93 8.17
CA ILE A 201 -13.04 4.32 6.95
C ILE A 201 -11.93 3.32 7.27
N HIS A 202 -11.20 3.52 8.36
CA HIS A 202 -10.11 2.65 8.77
C HIS A 202 -10.41 1.88 10.05
N TYR A 203 -9.76 0.73 10.22
CA TYR A 203 -9.94 -0.11 11.41
C TYR A 203 -9.29 0.48 12.68
N TYR A 204 -8.35 1.41 12.54
CA TYR A 204 -7.49 1.88 13.64
C TYR A 204 -7.70 3.34 14.07
N GLU A 205 -8.49 4.12 13.34
CA GLU A 205 -8.68 5.54 13.64
C GLU A 205 -10.11 6.01 13.43
N GLN A 206 -10.44 7.12 14.07
CA GLN A 206 -11.80 7.68 14.10
C GLN A 206 -12.02 8.70 12.96
N ILE A 207 -11.60 8.36 11.74
CA ILE A 207 -11.83 9.20 10.55
C ILE A 207 -12.93 8.60 9.67
N THR A 208 -13.76 9.46 9.08
CA THR A 208 -14.92 9.06 8.25
C THR A 208 -14.68 9.44 6.78
N LEU A 209 -15.58 9.03 5.89
CA LEU A 209 -15.54 9.38 4.46
C LEU A 209 -15.43 10.90 4.18
N LYS A 210 -15.87 11.75 5.12
CA LYS A 210 -15.71 13.21 5.00
C LYS A 210 -14.25 13.63 4.85
N SER A 211 -13.32 12.90 5.47
CA SER A 211 -11.88 13.16 5.37
C SER A 211 -11.31 12.94 3.95
N MET A 212 -12.02 12.17 3.13
CA MET A 212 -11.61 11.84 1.76
C MET A 212 -12.24 12.75 0.70
N ALA A 213 -13.06 13.74 1.09
CA ALA A 213 -13.79 14.59 0.15
C ALA A 213 -12.89 15.39 -0.80
N ALA A 214 -11.66 15.72 -0.37
CA ALA A 214 -10.66 16.42 -1.18
C ALA A 214 -9.57 15.48 -1.75
N SER A 215 -9.77 14.16 -1.66
CA SER A 215 -8.80 13.17 -2.14
C SER A 215 -8.67 13.20 -3.67
N GLU A 216 -7.45 13.01 -4.18
CA GLU A 216 -7.19 12.81 -5.61
C GLU A 216 -7.61 11.39 -6.09
N HIS A 217 -8.08 10.53 -5.19
CA HIS A 217 -8.51 9.16 -5.50
C HIS A 217 -10.01 9.06 -5.74
N ASN A 218 -10.41 8.40 -6.84
CA ASN A 218 -11.81 8.07 -7.10
C ASN A 218 -12.17 6.71 -6.52
N VAL A 219 -12.38 6.68 -5.20
CA VAL A 219 -12.64 5.45 -4.44
C VAL A 219 -13.87 4.68 -4.89
N SER A 220 -14.89 5.37 -5.41
CA SER A 220 -16.09 4.74 -5.97
C SER A 220 -15.75 3.98 -7.26
N HIS A 221 -14.92 4.56 -8.13
CA HIS A 221 -14.48 3.88 -9.35
C HIS A 221 -13.57 2.69 -9.05
N GLU A 222 -12.68 2.81 -8.06
CA GLU A 222 -11.85 1.69 -7.62
C GLU A 222 -12.68 0.55 -7.03
N ALA A 223 -13.75 0.87 -6.28
CA ALA A 223 -14.66 -0.14 -5.75
C ALA A 223 -15.35 -0.94 -6.86
N VAL A 224 -15.73 -0.29 -7.97
CA VAL A 224 -16.28 -0.97 -9.16
C VAL A 224 -15.24 -1.91 -9.78
N ALA A 225 -13.99 -1.46 -9.91
CA ALA A 225 -12.91 -2.29 -10.44
C ALA A 225 -12.67 -3.53 -9.55
N ILE A 226 -12.64 -3.37 -8.22
CA ILE A 226 -12.50 -4.48 -7.27
C ILE A 226 -13.67 -5.44 -7.35
N LYS A 227 -14.91 -4.92 -7.41
CA LYS A 227 -16.11 -5.75 -7.57
C LYS A 227 -16.04 -6.61 -8.82
N LYS A 228 -15.62 -6.05 -9.95
CA LYS A 228 -15.42 -6.80 -11.20
C LYS A 228 -14.36 -7.90 -11.05
N MET A 229 -13.26 -7.64 -10.36
CA MET A 229 -12.23 -8.65 -10.10
C MET A 229 -12.76 -9.80 -9.22
N LEU A 230 -13.61 -9.49 -8.24
CA LEU A 230 -14.29 -10.50 -7.41
C LEU A 230 -15.27 -11.35 -8.23
N GLU A 231 -16.10 -10.72 -9.06
CA GLU A 231 -17.07 -11.40 -9.94
C GLU A 231 -16.39 -12.34 -10.95
N LEU A 232 -15.23 -11.93 -11.47
CA LEU A 232 -14.43 -12.75 -12.40
C LEU A 232 -13.59 -13.81 -11.70
N GLY A 233 -13.57 -13.87 -10.37
CA GLY A 233 -12.76 -14.81 -9.59
C GLY A 233 -11.25 -14.55 -9.68
N LEU A 234 -10.83 -13.36 -10.10
CA LEU A 234 -9.41 -12.98 -10.16
C LEU A 234 -8.81 -12.77 -8.76
N VAL A 235 -9.66 -12.37 -7.81
CA VAL A 235 -9.32 -12.27 -6.39
C VAL A 235 -10.49 -12.79 -5.55
N LYS A 236 -10.22 -13.20 -4.30
CA LYS A 236 -11.26 -13.51 -3.31
C LYS A 236 -11.16 -12.54 -2.14
N ASN A 237 -12.29 -12.08 -1.61
CA ASN A 237 -12.31 -11.30 -0.37
C ASN A 237 -12.42 -12.25 0.84
N LEU A 238 -11.51 -12.11 1.80
CA LEU A 238 -11.51 -12.83 3.09
C LEU A 238 -12.46 -12.19 4.09
N THR A 239 -12.72 -10.90 3.90
CA THR A 239 -13.78 -10.18 4.60
C THR A 239 -15.03 -10.16 3.73
N TYR A 240 -15.87 -9.14 3.87
CA TYR A 240 -17.05 -8.90 3.03
C TYR A 240 -16.81 -7.64 2.19
N PHE A 241 -17.37 -7.56 0.98
CA PHE A 241 -17.28 -6.37 0.09
C PHE A 241 -18.64 -5.70 -0.05
#